data_AF-A0A5C1AMI0-F1
#
_entry.id   AF-A0A5C1AMI0-F1
#
_cell.length_a   1.000
_cell.length_b   1.000
_cell.length_c   1.000
_cell.angle_alpha   90.00
_cell.angle_beta   90.00
_cell.angle_gamma   90.00
#
_symmetry.space_group_name_H-M   'P 1'
#
loop_
_entity.id
_entity.type
_entity.pdbx_description
1 polymer ?
#
loop_
_entity_poly.entity_id
_entity_poly.type
_entity_poly.pdbx_seq_one_letter_code
_entity_poly.pdbx_strand_id
1 'polypeptide(L)'
;MVDPLDPPPGSAVVGDRNYWSPKAAAELADRGVKLVAPFRTKSKDPGPRRSRRISRFRWIIETAFGQLAGRFHIERTWARDVWHLSHRVIRKVLGHTIAVWLNVTAGRPPLDFDGLVTG
;
A
#
# COMPACT_ATOMS: atom_id res chain seq x y z
N MET A 1 -21.87 14.58 -16.03
CA MET A 1 -22.03 13.50 -15.05
C MET A 1 -20.66 13.32 -14.40
N VAL A 2 -20.53 13.65 -13.12
CA VAL A 2 -19.24 13.57 -12.40
C VAL A 2 -18.97 12.09 -12.12
N ASP A 3 -17.79 11.57 -12.46
CA ASP A 3 -17.40 10.20 -12.09
C ASP A 3 -17.45 10.08 -10.56
N PRO A 4 -18.17 9.12 -9.95
CA PRO A 4 -18.18 8.95 -8.50
C PRO A 4 -16.79 8.65 -7.91
N LEU A 5 -15.81 8.26 -8.74
CA LEU A 5 -14.41 8.09 -8.37
C LEU A 5 -13.56 9.33 -8.62
N ASP A 6 -14.14 10.41 -9.18
CA ASP A 6 -13.40 11.65 -9.36
C ASP A 6 -13.10 12.29 -7.99
N PRO A 7 -11.83 12.63 -7.73
CA PRO A 7 -11.43 13.26 -6.48
C PRO A 7 -12.13 14.63 -6.33
N PRO A 8 -12.76 14.92 -5.17
CA PRO A 8 -13.42 16.19 -4.96
C PRO A 8 -12.38 17.34 -4.91
N PRO A 9 -12.76 18.57 -5.29
CA PRO A 9 -11.89 19.74 -5.14
C PRO A 9 -11.42 19.90 -3.68
N GLY A 10 -10.16 20.29 -3.49
CA GLY A 10 -9.51 20.37 -2.18
C GLY A 10 -8.89 19.05 -1.69
N SER A 11 -9.04 17.95 -2.44
CA SER A 11 -8.44 16.65 -2.10
C SER A 11 -7.04 16.45 -2.69
N ALA A 12 -6.37 15.40 -2.25
CA ALA A 12 -5.10 14.95 -2.81
C ALA A 12 -5.21 13.49 -3.27
N VAL A 13 -4.70 13.22 -4.46
CA VAL A 13 -4.59 11.85 -5.01
C VAL A 13 -3.14 11.39 -4.94
N VAL A 14 -2.92 10.17 -4.44
CA VAL A 14 -1.58 9.59 -4.35
C VAL A 14 -1.35 8.70 -5.57
N GLY A 15 -0.35 9.04 -6.36
CA GLY A 15 0.07 8.26 -7.53
C GLY A 15 1.38 7.54 -7.28
N ASP A 16 1.61 6.46 -8.01
CA ASP A 16 2.94 5.83 -8.06
C ASP A 16 3.94 6.67 -8.89
N ARG A 17 5.23 6.32 -8.86
CA ARG A 17 6.29 6.97 -9.64
C ARG A 17 5.95 7.10 -11.13
N ASN A 18 5.28 6.09 -11.71
CA ASN A 18 4.87 6.12 -13.12
C ASN A 18 3.78 7.16 -13.42
N TYR A 19 3.04 7.62 -12.39
CA TYR A 19 2.04 8.68 -12.50
C TYR A 19 2.65 10.07 -12.30
N TRP A 20 3.97 10.18 -12.10
CA TRP A 20 4.62 11.49 -12.14
C TRP A 20 4.52 12.07 -13.55
N SER A 21 3.64 13.06 -13.71
CA SER A 21 3.44 13.78 -14.97
C SER A 21 3.08 15.23 -14.67
N PRO A 22 3.88 16.21 -15.15
CA PRO A 22 3.56 17.63 -15.01
C PRO A 22 2.21 17.99 -15.64
N LYS A 23 1.88 17.36 -16.78
CA LYS A 23 0.60 17.58 -17.48
C LYS A 23 -0.59 17.10 -16.65
N ALA A 24 -0.52 15.88 -16.13
CA ALA A 24 -1.59 15.33 -15.29
C ALA A 24 -1.73 16.10 -13.96
N ALA A 25 -0.62 16.60 -13.40
CA ALA A 25 -0.65 17.44 -12.21
C ALA A 25 -1.35 18.79 -12.47
N ALA A 26 -1.13 19.39 -13.65
CA ALA A 26 -1.82 20.62 -14.05
C ALA A 26 -3.32 20.39 -14.27
N GLU A 27 -3.69 19.34 -15.01
CA GLU A 27 -5.10 18.97 -15.23
C GLU A 27 -5.86 18.69 -13.93
N LEU A 28 -5.21 18.06 -12.95
CA LEU A 28 -5.80 17.86 -11.62
C LEU A 28 -5.85 19.16 -10.81
N ALA A 29 -4.83 20.01 -10.91
CA ALA A 29 -4.80 21.29 -10.21
C ALA A 29 -5.90 22.25 -10.70
N ASP A 30 -6.20 22.26 -11.99
CA ASP A 30 -7.32 23.02 -12.59
C ASP A 30 -8.68 22.60 -12.00
N ARG A 31 -8.75 21.37 -11.48
CA ARG A 31 -9.92 20.79 -10.82
C ARG A 31 -9.87 20.91 -9.29
N GLY A 32 -8.87 21.63 -8.76
CA GLY A 32 -8.64 21.81 -7.33
C GLY A 32 -8.06 20.56 -6.63
N VAL A 33 -7.52 19.59 -7.38
CA VAL A 33 -7.01 18.32 -6.87
C VAL A 33 -5.49 18.28 -6.94
N LYS A 34 -4.85 17.87 -5.85
CA LYS A 34 -3.38 17.78 -5.78
C LYS A 34 -2.88 16.38 -6.09
N LEU A 35 -2.06 16.24 -7.14
CA LEU A 35 -1.32 15.01 -7.41
C LEU A 35 -0.09 14.87 -6.49
N VAL A 36 -0.05 13.79 -5.73
CA VAL A 36 1.03 13.42 -4.82
C VAL A 36 1.68 12.14 -5.34
N ALA A 37 2.68 12.28 -6.21
CA ALA A 37 3.47 11.15 -6.71
C ALA A 37 4.95 11.30 -6.32
N PRO A 38 5.68 10.18 -6.12
CA PRO A 38 7.14 10.22 -6.01
C PRO A 38 7.72 10.85 -7.28
N PHE A 39 8.76 11.65 -7.14
CA PHE A 39 9.43 12.24 -8.30
C PHE A 39 10.01 11.14 -9.21
N ARG A 40 9.85 11.30 -10.53
CA ARG A 40 10.34 10.29 -11.50
C ARG A 40 11.85 10.10 -11.41
N THR A 41 12.60 11.19 -11.27
CA THR A 41 14.07 11.18 -11.17
C THR A 41 14.51 11.71 -9.81
N LYS A 42 15.11 10.86 -8.98
CA LYS A 42 15.53 11.22 -7.60
C LYS A 42 16.45 12.45 -7.53
N SER A 43 17.34 12.65 -8.52
CA SER A 43 18.29 13.78 -8.54
C SER A 43 17.64 15.13 -8.83
N LYS A 44 16.43 15.14 -9.40
CA LYS A 44 15.68 16.35 -9.73
C LYS A 44 14.53 16.60 -8.74
N ASP A 45 14.48 15.83 -7.65
CA ASP A 45 13.38 15.88 -6.70
C ASP A 45 13.51 17.11 -5.77
N PRO A 46 12.59 18.08 -5.83
CA PRO A 46 12.59 19.23 -4.93
C PRO A 46 12.14 18.86 -3.50
N GLY A 47 11.56 17.66 -3.30
CA GLY A 47 11.01 17.19 -2.03
C GLY A 47 11.38 15.74 -1.71
N PRO A 48 12.68 15.40 -1.58
CA PRO A 48 13.15 14.02 -1.44
C PRO A 48 12.57 13.31 -0.21
N ARG A 49 12.31 14.05 0.89
CA ARG A 49 11.65 13.49 2.08
C ARG A 49 10.23 13.02 1.79
N ARG A 50 9.45 13.76 1.00
CA ARG A 50 8.07 13.41 0.65
C ARG A 50 8.05 12.18 -0.25
N SER A 51 8.85 12.18 -1.32
CA SER A 51 8.95 11.03 -2.24
C SER A 51 9.42 9.76 -1.53
N ARG A 52 10.37 9.87 -0.58
CA ARG A 52 10.80 8.75 0.27
C ARG A 52 9.67 8.20 1.14
N ARG A 53 8.84 9.06 1.76
CA ARG A 53 7.68 8.59 2.54
C ARG A 53 6.69 7.81 1.68
N ILE A 54 6.30 8.36 0.53
CA ILE A 54 5.37 7.70 -0.39
C ILE A 54 5.94 6.36 -0.87
N SER A 55 7.21 6.34 -1.23
CA SER A 55 7.91 5.11 -1.65
C SER A 55 7.98 4.07 -0.53
N ARG A 56 8.20 4.51 0.72
CA ARG A 56 8.19 3.62 1.89
C ARG A 56 6.81 3.03 2.15
N PHE A 57 5.75 3.84 2.05
CA PHE A 57 4.38 3.33 2.17
C PHE A 57 4.07 2.29 1.10
N ARG A 58 4.45 2.54 -0.17
CA ARG A 58 4.33 1.54 -1.24
C ARG A 58 5.06 0.25 -0.90
N TRP A 59 6.32 0.35 -0.48
CA TRP A 59 7.12 -0.83 -0.13
C TRP A 59 6.49 -1.65 1.00
N ILE A 60 5.93 -1.00 2.02
CA ILE A 60 5.19 -1.65 3.11
C ILE A 60 3.98 -2.40 2.55
N ILE A 61 3.19 -1.76 1.69
CA ILE A 61 1.99 -2.34 1.07
C ILE A 61 2.36 -3.54 0.20
N GLU A 62 3.35 -3.40 -0.69
CA GLU A 62 3.82 -4.49 -1.57
C GLU A 62 4.34 -5.68 -0.77
N THR A 63 5.09 -5.42 0.29
CA THR A 63 5.64 -6.47 1.15
C THR A 63 4.52 -7.17 1.92
N ALA A 64 3.56 -6.43 2.47
CA ALA A 64 2.40 -7.00 3.16
C ALA A 64 1.55 -7.86 2.22
N PHE A 65 1.26 -7.38 1.00
CA PHE A 65 0.55 -8.18 -0.01
C PHE A 65 1.35 -9.41 -0.44
N GLY A 66 2.65 -9.27 -0.67
CA GLY A 66 3.53 -10.40 -0.98
C GLY A 66 3.55 -11.46 0.11
N GLN A 67 3.49 -11.06 1.39
CA GLN A 67 3.38 -11.98 2.52
C GLN A 67 2.00 -12.64 2.60
N LEU A 68 0.92 -11.88 2.38
CA LEU A 68 -0.44 -12.43 2.37
C LEU A 68 -0.63 -13.43 1.23
N ALA A 69 -0.09 -13.15 0.05
CA ALA A 69 -0.13 -14.06 -1.11
C ALA A 69 0.82 -15.24 -0.94
N GLY A 70 2.08 -14.99 -0.56
CA GLY A 70 3.14 -15.99 -0.50
C GLY A 70 3.07 -16.91 0.72
N ARG A 71 2.90 -16.34 1.93
CA ARG A 71 2.94 -17.10 3.20
C ARG A 71 1.55 -17.50 3.69
N PHE A 72 0.56 -16.62 3.53
CA PHE A 72 -0.81 -16.90 3.97
C PHE A 72 -1.68 -17.46 2.83
N HIS A 73 -1.17 -17.54 1.60
CA HIS A 73 -1.86 -18.07 0.43
C HIS A 73 -3.25 -17.44 0.21
N ILE A 74 -3.42 -16.15 0.47
CA ILE A 74 -4.72 -15.48 0.47
C ILE A 74 -5.48 -15.64 -0.85
N GLU A 75 -4.75 -15.72 -1.97
CA GLU A 75 -5.29 -15.90 -3.32
C GLU A 75 -5.82 -17.32 -3.56
N ARG A 76 -5.37 -18.32 -2.78
CA ARG A 76 -5.77 -19.74 -2.91
C ARG A 76 -6.76 -20.13 -1.81
N THR A 77 -7.85 -19.39 -1.68
CA THR A 77 -8.95 -19.73 -0.76
C THR A 77 -10.11 -20.41 -1.49
N TRP A 78 -10.14 -21.73 -1.46
CA TRP A 78 -11.29 -22.52 -1.92
C TRP A 78 -12.43 -22.44 -0.90
N ALA A 79 -13.33 -21.49 -1.06
CA ALA A 79 -14.55 -21.35 -0.26
C ALA A 79 -15.79 -21.60 -1.12
N ARG A 80 -16.80 -22.24 -0.52
CA ARG A 80 -18.02 -22.66 -1.21
C ARG A 80 -19.08 -21.54 -1.27
N ASP A 81 -18.97 -20.54 -0.40
CA ASP A 81 -19.79 -19.33 -0.36
C ASP A 81 -19.00 -18.12 0.21
N VAL A 82 -19.60 -16.94 0.11
CA VAL A 82 -19.00 -15.66 0.53
C VAL A 82 -18.71 -15.63 2.03
N TRP A 83 -19.54 -16.25 2.86
CA TRP A 83 -19.35 -16.29 4.31
C TRP A 83 -18.07 -17.04 4.69
N HIS A 84 -17.89 -18.24 4.14
CA HIS A 84 -16.69 -19.03 4.36
C HIS A 84 -15.45 -18.37 3.74
N LEU A 85 -15.61 -17.63 2.64
CA LEU A 85 -14.53 -16.82 2.06
C LEU A 85 -14.11 -15.71 3.03
N SER A 86 -15.07 -14.90 3.51
CA SER A 86 -14.83 -13.81 4.46
C SER A 86 -14.14 -14.31 5.72
N HIS A 87 -14.61 -15.40 6.33
CA HIS A 87 -13.97 -15.99 7.50
C HIS A 87 -12.52 -16.44 7.24
N ARG A 88 -12.24 -17.03 6.08
CA ARG A 88 -10.89 -17.44 5.70
C ARG A 88 -9.96 -16.25 5.47
N VAL A 89 -10.46 -15.21 4.79
CA VAL A 89 -9.73 -13.96 4.57
C VAL A 89 -9.41 -13.29 5.91
N ILE A 90 -10.41 -13.14 6.79
CA ILE A 90 -10.23 -12.55 8.12
C ILE A 90 -9.16 -13.30 8.91
N ARG A 91 -9.20 -14.63 8.95
CA ARG A 91 -8.19 -15.43 9.66
C ARG A 91 -6.77 -15.23 9.12
N LYS A 92 -6.61 -15.08 7.80
CA LYS A 92 -5.30 -14.83 7.17
C LYS A 92 -4.77 -13.43 7.50
N VAL A 93 -5.63 -12.41 7.41
CA VAL A 93 -5.28 -11.04 7.78
C VAL A 93 -4.96 -10.94 9.28
N LEU A 94 -5.73 -11.63 10.13
CA LEU A 94 -5.48 -11.71 11.56
C LEU A 94 -4.13 -12.36 11.86
N GLY A 95 -3.82 -13.50 11.24
CA GLY A 95 -2.53 -14.17 11.40
C GLY A 95 -1.35 -13.30 10.97
N HIS A 96 -1.49 -12.56 9.86
CA HIS A 96 -0.50 -11.57 9.42
C HIS A 96 -0.31 -10.47 10.46
N THR A 97 -1.41 -9.93 10.99
CA THR A 97 -1.39 -8.87 12.01
C THR A 97 -0.73 -9.35 13.31
N ILE A 98 -1.00 -10.57 13.76
CA ILE A 98 -0.36 -11.16 14.93
C ILE A 98 1.15 -11.31 14.71
N ALA A 99 1.57 -11.79 13.54
CA ALA A 99 3.00 -11.89 13.20
C ALA A 99 3.69 -10.52 13.25
N VAL A 100 3.05 -9.48 12.69
CA VAL A 100 3.54 -8.10 12.80
C VAL A 100 3.65 -7.65 14.27
N TRP A 101 2.61 -7.91 15.07
CA TRP A 101 2.58 -7.54 16.48
C TRP A 101 3.70 -8.22 17.28
N LEU A 102 3.95 -9.51 17.04
CA LEU A 102 5.05 -10.25 17.67
C LEU A 102 6.41 -9.64 17.33
N ASN A 103 6.65 -9.31 16.06
CA ASN A 103 7.89 -8.65 15.64
C ASN A 103 8.10 -7.29 16.32
N VAL A 104 7.05 -6.45 16.33
CA VAL A 104 7.12 -5.14 16.98
C VAL A 104 7.40 -5.27 18.47
N THR A 105 6.74 -6.22 19.14
CA THR A 105 6.92 -6.47 20.58
C THR A 105 8.32 -7.00 20.90
N ALA A 106 8.93 -7.75 19.97
CA ALA A 106 10.31 -8.23 20.07
C ALA A 106 11.36 -7.19 19.64
N GLY A 107 10.97 -5.96 19.31
CA GLY A 107 11.89 -4.92 18.82
C GLY A 107 12.45 -5.15 17.41
N ARG A 108 11.82 -6.05 16.65
CA ARG A 108 12.22 -6.43 15.29
C ARG A 108 11.47 -5.63 14.23
N PRO A 109 11.97 -5.57 12.97
CA PRO A 109 11.23 -4.93 11.89
C PRO A 109 9.83 -5.55 11.72
N PRO A 110 8.76 -4.74 11.58
CA PRO A 110 7.38 -5.25 11.62
C PRO A 110 7.08 -6.37 10.60
N LEU A 111 7.65 -6.27 9.40
CA LEU A 111 7.42 -7.21 8.29
C LEU A 111 8.53 -8.27 8.17
N ASP A 112 9.40 -8.44 9.16
CA ASP A 112 10.44 -9.49 9.15
C ASP A 112 9.87 -10.84 9.59
N PHE A 113 9.21 -11.54 8.68
CA PHE A 113 8.56 -12.83 8.99
C PHE A 113 9.52 -14.02 8.91
N ASP A 114 10.67 -13.87 8.26
CA ASP A 114 11.66 -14.96 8.14
C ASP A 114 12.21 -15.34 9.52
N GLY A 115 12.64 -14.36 10.32
CA GLY A 115 13.15 -14.67 11.65
C GLY A 115 12.06 -15.04 12.68
N LEU A 116 10.76 -15.05 12.33
CA LEU A 116 9.72 -15.63 13.20
C LEU A 116 9.71 -17.16 13.12
N VAL A 117 10.22 -17.74 12.03
CA VAL A 117 10.23 -19.20 11.80
C VAL A 117 11.50 -19.85 12.37
N THR A 118 12.57 -19.08 12.60
CA THR A 118 13.89 -19.56 13.02
C THR A 118 14.13 -19.53 14.53
N GLY A 119 13.05 -19.58 15.33
CA GLY A 119 13.13 -19.64 16.81
C GLY A 119 13.55 -21.00 17.33
#